data_AF-A0A2N8PF30-F1
#
_entry.id   AF-A0A2N8PF30-F1
#
_cell.length_a   1.000
_cell.length_b   1.000
_cell.length_c   1.000
_cell.angle_alpha   90.00
_cell.angle_beta   90.00
_cell.angle_gamma   90.00
#
_symmetry.space_group_name_H-M   'P 1'
#
loop_
_entity.id
_entity.type
_entity.pdbx_description
1 polymer ?
#
loop_
_entity_poly.entity_id
_entity_poly.type
_entity_poly.pdbx_seq_one_letter_code
_entity_poly.pdbx_strand_id
1 'polypeptide(L)'
;MAVAVLLTGCDIAGDARLSGPPTTTATPSRTGTEVADRYRKSGGDADVYGIHHAKNHKGVLVLSVWTHKKDGYENVDDFAAKLASFLKRHGVSVDQGYVLNVYGPDGVRLHNLDTTPEHNP
;
A
#
# COMPACT_ATOMS: atom_id res chain seq x y z
N MET A 1 -37.89 41.91 10.78
CA MET A 1 -36.76 41.06 10.37
C MET A 1 -36.90 39.73 11.07
N ALA A 2 -37.04 38.64 10.32
CA ALA A 2 -37.09 37.29 10.85
C ALA A 2 -36.22 36.40 9.97
N VAL A 3 -35.20 35.78 10.56
CA VAL A 3 -34.30 34.83 9.88
C VAL A 3 -34.84 33.44 10.13
N ALA A 4 -35.34 32.78 9.09
CA ALA A 4 -35.70 31.37 9.13
C ALA A 4 -34.44 30.54 8.81
N VAL A 5 -34.00 29.73 9.77
CA VAL A 5 -32.98 28.69 9.57
C VAL A 5 -33.68 27.48 8.97
N LEU A 6 -33.44 27.21 7.69
CA LEU A 6 -33.87 25.97 7.04
C LEU A 6 -32.70 24.98 7.04
N LEU A 7 -32.68 24.11 8.06
CA LEU A 7 -31.92 22.86 8.06
C LEU A 7 -32.73 21.85 7.23
N THR A 8 -32.43 21.73 5.95
CA THR A 8 -32.91 20.63 5.09
C THR A 8 -31.73 19.75 4.72
N GLY A 9 -31.80 18.49 5.17
CA GLY A 9 -30.84 17.44 4.85
C GLY A 9 -31.16 16.64 3.59
N CYS A 10 -30.48 15.49 3.50
CA CYS A 10 -30.32 14.54 2.37
C CYS A 10 -29.33 15.04 1.30
N ASP A 11 -28.33 14.28 0.86
CA ASP A 11 -28.43 12.93 0.28
C ASP A 11 -27.40 11.90 0.78
N ILE A 12 -27.88 10.65 0.90
CA ILE A 12 -27.07 9.44 0.83
C ILE A 12 -26.82 9.12 -0.65
N ALA A 13 -25.54 8.92 -1.00
CA ALA A 13 -25.02 7.98 -1.99
C ALA A 13 -23.92 8.63 -2.84
N GLY A 14 -22.69 8.27 -2.49
CA GLY A 14 -21.52 8.53 -3.30
C GLY A 14 -20.45 7.56 -2.86
N ASP A 15 -20.67 6.28 -3.18
CA ASP A 15 -19.68 5.21 -3.21
C ASP A 15 -18.34 5.82 -3.65
N ALA A 16 -17.45 6.11 -2.71
CA ALA A 16 -16.12 6.59 -3.01
C ALA A 16 -15.31 5.41 -3.53
N ARG A 17 -15.68 4.91 -4.71
CA ARG A 17 -14.74 4.29 -5.61
C ARG A 17 -13.73 5.36 -5.94
N LEU A 18 -12.66 5.38 -5.15
CA LEU A 18 -11.38 5.96 -5.49
C LEU A 18 -10.89 5.26 -6.77
N SER A 19 -11.46 5.65 -7.92
CA SER A 19 -11.07 5.21 -9.26
C SER A 19 -10.09 6.21 -9.89
N GLY A 20 -9.26 6.84 -9.07
CA GLY A 20 -8.06 7.55 -9.51
C GLY A 20 -6.85 6.64 -9.32
N PRO A 21 -5.78 6.76 -10.15
CA PRO A 21 -4.54 6.05 -9.90
C PRO A 21 -4.09 6.34 -8.47
N PRO A 22 -3.70 5.32 -7.67
CA PRO A 22 -3.28 5.56 -6.30
C PRO A 22 -2.11 6.53 -6.35
N THR A 23 -2.34 7.75 -5.88
CA THR A 23 -1.27 8.74 -5.70
C THR A 23 -0.43 8.19 -4.55
N THR A 24 0.69 7.55 -4.86
CA THR A 24 1.58 6.99 -3.84
C THR A 24 2.11 8.15 -3.02
N THR A 25 1.46 8.39 -1.89
CA THR A 25 1.79 9.49 -0.98
C THR A 25 3.11 9.13 -0.31
N ALA A 26 4.00 10.10 -0.10
CA ALA A 26 5.29 9.87 0.56
C ALA A 26 5.15 9.35 2.02
N THR A 27 3.93 9.37 2.55
CA THR A 27 3.58 8.95 3.90
C THR A 27 2.45 7.91 3.85
N PRO A 28 2.54 6.82 4.62
CA PRO A 28 1.47 5.83 4.68
C PRO A 28 0.21 6.40 5.32
N SER A 29 -0.95 5.86 4.92
CA SER A 29 -2.21 6.09 5.63
C SER A 29 -2.23 5.39 6.99
N ARG A 30 -3.21 5.73 7.84
CA ARG A 30 -3.44 5.05 9.12
C ARG A 30 -3.61 3.53 8.94
N THR A 31 -4.47 3.13 8.01
CA THR A 31 -4.67 1.72 7.66
C THR A 31 -3.36 1.07 7.23
N GLY A 32 -2.53 1.78 6.46
CA GLY A 32 -1.23 1.26 6.05
C GLY A 32 -0.26 1.07 7.22
N THR A 33 -0.33 1.91 8.25
CA THR A 33 0.44 1.77 9.49
C THR A 33 -0.02 0.54 10.28
N GLU A 34 -1.33 0.30 10.37
CA GLU A 34 -1.88 -0.88 11.07
C GLU A 34 -1.50 -2.20 10.38
N VAL A 35 -1.41 -2.21 9.05
CA VAL A 35 -0.91 -3.38 8.30
C VAL A 35 0.58 -3.60 8.62
N ALA A 36 1.38 -2.54 8.64
CA ALA A 36 2.79 -2.63 9.02
C ALA A 36 2.97 -3.13 10.46
N ASP A 37 2.13 -2.70 11.40
CA ASP A 37 2.14 -3.20 12.78
C ASP A 37 1.89 -4.70 12.84
N ARG A 38 0.91 -5.22 12.09
CA ARG A 38 0.64 -6.66 12.02
C ARG A 38 1.80 -7.41 11.37
N TYR A 39 2.39 -6.85 10.32
CA TYR A 39 3.56 -7.43 9.66
C TYR A 39 4.73 -7.59 10.64
N ARG A 40 5.08 -6.52 11.36
CA ARG A 40 6.12 -6.54 12.41
C ARG A 40 5.82 -7.54 13.51
N LYS A 41 4.58 -7.56 14.04
CA LYS A 41 4.14 -8.53 15.06
C LYS A 41 4.22 -9.99 14.60
N SER A 42 4.15 -10.23 13.28
CA SER A 42 4.28 -11.57 12.69
C SER A 42 5.72 -11.99 12.38
N GLY A 43 6.73 -11.20 12.82
CA GLY A 43 8.15 -11.45 12.54
C GLY A 43 8.65 -10.82 11.24
N GLY A 44 7.89 -9.89 10.66
CA GLY A 44 8.33 -9.07 9.54
C GLY A 44 9.42 -8.07 9.92
N ASP A 45 10.00 -7.39 8.93
CA ASP A 45 11.03 -6.38 9.15
C ASP A 45 10.52 -5.23 10.05
N ALA A 46 11.27 -4.96 11.14
CA ALA A 46 10.90 -3.99 12.17
C ALA A 46 10.93 -2.53 11.70
N ASP A 47 11.71 -2.23 10.65
CA ASP A 47 11.86 -0.88 10.11
C ASP A 47 10.67 -0.47 9.24
N VAL A 48 9.85 -1.44 8.78
CA VAL A 48 8.65 -1.16 7.99
C VAL A 48 7.58 -0.50 8.87
N TYR A 49 7.19 0.73 8.50
CA TYR A 49 6.18 1.50 9.23
C TYR A 49 4.92 1.78 8.42
N GLY A 50 4.91 1.41 7.13
CA GLY A 50 3.73 1.51 6.29
C GLY A 50 3.68 0.40 5.25
N ILE A 51 2.49 -0.17 5.04
CA ILE A 51 2.22 -1.11 3.96
C ILE A 51 0.86 -0.76 3.35
N HIS A 52 0.86 -0.41 2.07
CA HIS A 52 -0.36 -0.20 1.30
C HIS A 52 -0.39 -1.17 0.12
N HIS A 53 -1.58 -1.67 -0.19
CA HIS A 53 -1.79 -2.58 -1.30
C HIS A 53 -3.09 -2.19 -2.01
N ALA A 54 -3.03 -2.07 -3.33
CA ALA A 54 -4.18 -1.76 -4.17
C ALA A 54 -3.98 -2.32 -5.57
N LYS A 55 -5.07 -2.58 -6.29
CA LYS A 55 -4.98 -2.88 -7.73
C LYS A 55 -4.92 -1.59 -8.52
N ASN A 56 -4.03 -1.52 -9.51
CA ASN A 56 -4.01 -0.41 -10.47
C ASN A 56 -5.13 -0.56 -11.52
N HIS A 57 -5.21 0.38 -12.47
CA HIS A 57 -6.21 0.38 -13.54
C HIS A 57 -6.13 -0.85 -14.48
N LYS A 58 -5.00 -1.57 -14.50
CA LYS A 58 -4.81 -2.82 -15.26
C LYS A 58 -5.14 -4.07 -14.43
N GLY A 59 -5.58 -3.90 -13.19
CA GLY A 59 -5.85 -5.01 -12.26
C GLY A 59 -4.61 -5.61 -11.58
N VAL A 60 -3.41 -5.08 -11.87
CA VAL A 60 -2.15 -5.53 -11.27
C VAL A 60 -2.08 -5.06 -9.83
N LEU A 61 -1.69 -5.95 -8.92
CA LEU A 61 -1.47 -5.62 -7.52
C LEU A 61 -0.22 -4.73 -7.39
N VAL A 62 -0.38 -3.55 -6.79
CA VAL A 62 0.71 -2.64 -6.45
C VAL A 62 0.85 -2.62 -4.94
N LEU A 63 2.05 -2.94 -4.46
CA LEU A 63 2.48 -2.84 -3.08
C LEU A 63 3.34 -1.59 -2.90
N SER A 64 3.02 -0.79 -1.90
CA SER A 64 3.83 0.35 -1.47
C SER A 64 4.22 0.15 -0.02
N VAL A 65 5.52 0.18 0.23
CA VAL A 65 6.11 -0.04 1.56
C VAL A 65 6.91 1.19 1.94
N TRP A 66 6.77 1.63 3.19
CA TRP A 66 7.61 2.68 3.77
C TRP A 66 8.45 2.09 4.90
N THR A 67 9.76 2.39 4.87
CA THR A 67 10.74 1.86 5.81
C THR A 67 11.65 2.95 6.37
N HIS A 68 12.15 2.76 7.59
CA HIS A 68 13.17 3.65 8.18
C HIS A 68 14.58 3.42 7.59
N LYS A 69 14.78 2.37 6.79
CA LYS A 69 16.06 2.11 6.11
C LYS A 69 16.36 3.21 5.09
N LYS A 70 17.58 3.75 5.12
CA LYS A 70 18.02 4.80 4.19
C LYS A 70 18.52 4.25 2.86
N ASP A 71 19.22 3.11 2.93
CA ASP A 71 19.85 2.48 1.76
C ASP A 71 19.00 1.34 1.18
N GLY A 72 17.84 1.06 1.81
CA GLY A 72 16.90 0.02 1.41
C GLY A 72 17.35 -1.37 1.85
N TYR A 73 17.03 -2.39 1.03
CA TYR A 73 17.34 -3.79 1.29
C TYR A 73 18.46 -4.27 0.36
N GLU A 74 19.45 -4.96 0.92
CA GLU A 74 20.51 -5.61 0.13
C GLU A 74 19.96 -6.74 -0.76
N ASN A 75 19.00 -7.51 -0.24
CA ASN A 75 18.25 -8.51 -0.99
C ASN A 75 16.75 -8.16 -0.96
N VAL A 76 16.32 -7.43 -1.99
CA VAL A 76 14.93 -7.00 -2.13
C VAL A 76 13.99 -8.17 -2.42
N ASP A 77 14.45 -9.22 -3.10
CA ASP A 77 13.65 -10.40 -3.44
C ASP A 77 13.28 -11.20 -2.18
N ASP A 78 14.23 -11.41 -1.27
CA ASP A 78 13.96 -12.06 0.02
C ASP A 78 12.97 -11.27 0.87
N PHE A 79 13.10 -9.94 0.88
CA PHE A 79 12.14 -9.05 1.52
C PHE A 79 10.74 -9.18 0.88
N ALA A 80 10.67 -9.14 -0.45
CA ALA A 80 9.45 -9.25 -1.22
C ALA A 80 8.75 -10.60 -0.97
N ALA A 81 9.49 -11.71 -0.94
CA ALA A 81 8.97 -13.04 -0.67
C ALA A 81 8.36 -13.17 0.74
N LYS A 82 9.00 -12.59 1.76
CA LYS A 82 8.49 -12.56 3.14
C LYS A 82 7.23 -11.70 3.25
N LEU A 83 7.22 -10.52 2.62
CA LEU A 83 6.06 -9.63 2.57
C LEU A 83 4.88 -10.30 1.86
N ALA A 84 5.12 -10.89 0.69
CA ALA A 84 4.12 -11.61 -0.08
C ALA A 84 3.51 -12.77 0.72
N SER A 85 4.35 -13.54 1.41
CA SER A 85 3.90 -14.63 2.28
C SER A 85 3.01 -14.14 3.43
N PHE A 86 3.34 -13.01 4.04
CA PHE A 86 2.48 -12.36 5.03
C PHE A 86 1.14 -11.94 4.41
N LEU A 87 1.16 -11.22 3.28
CA LEU A 87 -0.04 -10.75 2.60
C LEU A 87 -0.97 -11.90 2.17
N LYS A 88 -0.41 -13.02 1.66
CA LYS A 88 -1.17 -14.23 1.34
C LYS A 88 -1.93 -14.78 2.56
N ARG A 89 -1.27 -14.89 3.71
CA ARG A 89 -1.92 -15.32 4.97
C ARG A 89 -3.02 -14.38 5.44
N HIS A 90 -3.00 -13.13 5.01
CA HIS A 90 -4.00 -12.11 5.31
C HIS A 90 -5.01 -11.89 4.18
N GLY A 91 -5.12 -12.82 3.23
CA GLY A 91 -6.17 -12.85 2.21
C GLY A 91 -5.90 -11.99 0.97
N VAL A 92 -4.69 -11.43 0.82
CA VAL A 92 -4.28 -10.71 -0.39
C VAL A 92 -3.68 -11.70 -1.37
N SER A 93 -4.35 -11.95 -2.50
CA SER A 93 -3.77 -12.78 -3.57
C SER A 93 -2.68 -12.02 -4.29
N VAL A 94 -1.52 -12.68 -4.45
CA VAL A 94 -0.35 -12.19 -5.19
C VAL A 94 0.03 -13.13 -6.34
N ASP A 95 -0.86 -14.08 -6.68
CA ASP A 95 -0.54 -15.20 -7.58
C ASP A 95 -0.43 -14.78 -9.06
N GLN A 96 -0.97 -13.61 -9.41
CA GLN A 96 -0.85 -13.00 -10.73
C GLN A 96 0.38 -12.08 -10.87
N GLY A 97 1.29 -12.11 -9.89
CA GLY A 97 2.38 -11.14 -9.78
C GLY A 97 1.91 -9.81 -9.19
N TYR A 98 2.89 -8.99 -8.85
CA TYR A 98 2.71 -7.68 -8.23
C TYR A 98 3.91 -6.77 -8.51
N VAL A 99 3.65 -5.47 -8.42
CA VAL A 99 4.69 -4.43 -8.43
C VAL A 99 4.92 -3.98 -7.00
N LEU A 100 6.14 -4.09 -6.50
CA LEU A 100 6.56 -3.62 -5.20
C LEU A 100 7.37 -2.32 -5.33
N ASN A 101 6.97 -1.30 -4.59
CA ASN A 101 7.71 -0.07 -4.40
C ASN A 101 8.09 0.07 -2.92
N VAL A 102 9.37 0.28 -2.63
CA VAL A 102 9.87 0.56 -1.27
C VAL A 102 10.36 1.98 -1.20
N TYR A 103 9.88 2.74 -0.22
CA TYR A 103 10.21 4.13 0.03
C TYR A 103 10.99 4.28 1.33
N GLY A 104 12.04 5.09 1.29
CA GLY A 104 12.81 5.49 2.46
C GLY A 104 12.09 6.52 3.32
N PRO A 105 12.70 6.92 4.46
CA PRO A 105 12.11 7.88 5.38
C PRO A 105 11.98 9.30 4.81
N ASP A 106 12.73 9.61 3.74
CA ASP A 106 12.67 10.86 2.98
C ASP A 106 11.62 10.84 1.85
N GLY A 107 10.91 9.71 1.68
CA GLY A 107 9.96 9.50 0.60
C GLY A 107 10.59 9.14 -0.74
N VAL A 108 11.92 9.04 -0.85
CA VAL A 108 12.60 8.58 -2.05
C VAL A 108 12.33 7.09 -2.24
N ARG A 109 12.05 6.68 -3.48
CA ARG A 109 11.90 5.26 -3.80
C ARG A 109 13.27 4.59 -3.85
N LEU A 110 13.48 3.66 -2.94
CA LEU A 110 14.71 2.88 -2.78
C LEU A 110 14.71 1.63 -3.67
N HIS A 111 13.55 0.98 -3.80
CA HIS A 111 13.40 -0.22 -4.62
C HIS A 111 12.14 -0.19 -5.47
N ASN A 112 12.23 -0.76 -6.66
CA ASN A 112 11.11 -1.09 -7.52
C ASN A 112 11.32 -2.51 -8.07
N LEU A 113 10.41 -3.42 -7.75
CA LEU A 113 10.44 -4.81 -8.21
C LEU A 113 9.12 -5.11 -8.91
N ASP A 114 9.18 -5.62 -10.13
CA ASP A 114 8.01 -6.07 -10.88
C ASP A 114 8.08 -7.58 -11.07
N THR A 115 7.10 -8.30 -10.53
CA THR A 115 7.02 -9.77 -10.60
C THR A 115 5.94 -10.24 -11.58
N THR A 116 5.35 -9.33 -12.35
CA THR A 116 4.31 -9.68 -13.31
C THR A 116 4.88 -10.52 -14.47
N PRO A 117 4.09 -11.44 -15.04
CA PRO A 117 4.56 -12.34 -16.11
C PRO A 117 5.06 -11.60 -17.36
N GLU A 118 4.59 -10.38 -17.60
CA GLU A 118 5.01 -9.55 -18.74
C GLU A 118 6.50 -9.15 -18.65
N HIS A 119 7.10 -9.27 -17.47
CA HIS A 119 8.47 -8.87 -17.17
C HIS A 119 9.39 -10.02 -16.69
N ASN A 120 8.89 -11.27 -16.69
CA ASN A 120 9.65 -12.45 -16.26
C ASN A 120 9.62 -13.53 -17.37
N PRO A 121 10.64 -13.63 -18.23
CA PRO A 121 10.69 -14.55 -19.38
C PRO A 121 10.78 -16.04 -18.98
#